data_AF-A0AA46Z2H9-F1
#
_entry.id   AF-A0AA46Z2H9-F1
#
_cell.length_a   1.000
_cell.length_b   1.000
_cell.length_c   1.000
_cell.angle_alpha   90.00
_cell.angle_beta   90.00
_cell.angle_gamma   90.00
#
_symmetry.space_group_name_H-M   'P 1'
#
loop_
_entity.id
_entity.type
_entity.pdbx_description
1 polymer ?
#
loop_
_entity_poly.entity_id
_entity_poly.type
_entity_poly.pdbx_seq_one_letter_code
_entity_poly.pdbx_strand_id
1 'polypeptide(L)'
;MKKNYLLYFLLLALSTPIWVSCNDWTESEAKDYFEGPSEEYYAALRAYKKSDHPKAFGWFGNWTGEGASLVNSMAGIPDSVDVVSIWGNWSNITEAQKKDLKFCQEVKGTRFTMCFIITSVGTQVTPQHIYDNWESMGFASQQEAVNDFWGWPSDESDKEAVEASIRKYANAIADTINKYGYDGFDIDYEPNYGNKGNIVDDDDRMFIFVDELGKHFGPKSGTGKLLIIDGEPQSIKNRPDVGPYFDYFIIQAYKPGNDNNLDKRLIDGGVAGPGLVQTYGSVMSEEQITKMTIMTENFEAVDAAMDGGYPYTDRYGNSMKSLEGMARWQPKNGFRKGGVGSYHMEAEYPTNPEYKNLRKAIQIMNPSTKPLIKY
;
A
#
# COMPACT_ATOMS: atom_id res chain seq x y z
N MET A 1 -94.03 38.73 14.20
CA MET A 1 -94.44 37.35 14.56
C MET A 1 -93.27 36.44 14.23
N LYS A 2 -92.50 35.96 15.21
CA LYS A 2 -92.64 34.60 15.80
C LYS A 2 -92.73 33.49 14.73
N LYS A 3 -91.64 32.78 14.44
CA LYS A 3 -91.33 31.45 15.03
C LYS A 3 -90.06 30.84 14.41
N ASN A 4 -89.14 30.46 15.31
CA ASN A 4 -88.01 29.56 15.13
C ASN A 4 -88.44 28.25 14.49
N TYR A 5 -87.62 27.65 13.62
CA TYR A 5 -87.25 26.21 13.60
C TYR A 5 -86.25 25.99 12.46
N LEU A 6 -84.95 25.91 12.76
CA LEU A 6 -83.95 25.07 12.08
C LEU A 6 -82.57 25.29 12.73
N LEU A 7 -82.58 25.29 14.07
CA LEU A 7 -81.40 25.34 14.94
C LEU A 7 -80.75 23.95 15.09
N TYR A 8 -80.83 23.10 14.06
CA TYR A 8 -80.34 21.71 14.05
C TYR A 8 -79.60 21.33 12.76
N PHE A 9 -79.11 22.30 11.98
CA PHE A 9 -78.19 22.05 10.85
C PHE A 9 -76.77 22.60 11.07
N LEU A 10 -76.48 23.14 12.26
CA LEU A 10 -75.21 23.83 12.55
C LEU A 10 -74.31 23.10 13.57
N LEU A 11 -74.62 21.83 13.88
CA LEU A 11 -73.87 21.01 14.85
C LEU A 11 -73.41 19.66 14.29
N LEU A 12 -73.38 19.49 12.96
CA LEU A 12 -72.79 18.32 12.30
C LEU A 12 -71.78 18.72 11.19
N ALA A 13 -71.11 19.86 11.38
CA ALA A 13 -70.06 20.36 10.48
C ALA A 13 -68.69 20.45 11.20
N LEU A 14 -68.47 19.62 12.22
CA LEU A 14 -67.27 19.65 13.07
C LEU A 14 -66.71 18.24 13.35
N SER A 15 -66.71 17.34 12.36
CA SER A 15 -66.05 16.04 12.52
C SER A 15 -65.53 15.47 11.20
N THR A 16 -64.57 16.15 10.58
CA THR A 16 -63.53 15.50 9.77
C THR A 16 -62.33 16.44 9.69
N PRO A 17 -61.27 16.28 10.50
CA PRO A 17 -59.96 16.68 10.05
C PRO A 17 -59.58 15.71 8.93
N ILE A 18 -59.58 16.21 7.70
CA ILE A 18 -58.87 15.57 6.61
C ILE A 18 -57.40 15.62 7.01
N TRP A 19 -56.89 14.52 7.56
CA TRP A 19 -55.45 14.27 7.64
C TRP A 19 -54.96 13.97 6.23
N VAL A 20 -54.83 15.01 5.38
CA VAL A 20 -53.80 14.98 4.36
C VAL A 20 -52.51 15.22 5.12
N SER A 21 -51.94 14.13 5.63
CA SER A 21 -50.54 14.14 6.02
C SER A 21 -49.74 14.37 4.75
N CYS A 22 -49.33 15.62 4.50
CA CYS A 22 -48.19 15.90 3.63
C CYS A 22 -46.97 15.29 4.32
N ASN A 23 -46.72 14.00 4.09
CA ASN A 23 -45.52 13.32 4.57
C ASN A 23 -44.24 13.89 3.95
N ASP A 24 -44.34 14.65 2.86
CA ASP A 24 -43.21 15.24 2.12
C ASP A 24 -42.53 16.46 2.77
N TRP A 25 -42.98 16.92 3.94
CA TRP A 25 -42.43 18.13 4.58
C TRP A 25 -41.81 17.91 5.96
N THR A 26 -41.89 16.70 6.50
CA THR A 26 -41.30 16.37 7.82
C THR A 26 -39.99 15.61 7.72
N GLU A 27 -39.58 15.18 6.53
CA GLU A 27 -38.25 14.63 6.29
C GLU A 27 -37.37 15.73 5.72
N SER A 28 -36.48 16.28 6.55
CA SER A 28 -35.37 17.08 6.06
C SER A 28 -34.42 16.15 5.31
N GLU A 29 -34.61 15.97 4.01
CA GLU A 29 -33.57 15.37 3.19
C GLU A 29 -32.37 16.34 3.19
N ALA A 30 -31.25 15.88 3.73
CA ALA A 30 -29.99 16.59 3.58
C ALA A 30 -29.68 16.63 2.09
N LYS A 31 -29.86 17.79 1.45
CA LYS A 31 -29.35 18.02 0.11
C LYS A 31 -27.84 17.86 0.16
N ASP A 32 -27.35 16.78 -0.43
CA ASP A 32 -25.93 16.60 -0.68
C ASP A 32 -25.53 17.54 -1.82
N TYR A 33 -24.94 18.67 -1.45
CA TYR A 33 -24.40 19.65 -2.41
C TYR A 33 -22.98 19.29 -2.85
N PHE A 34 -22.45 18.12 -2.46
CA PHE A 34 -21.16 17.65 -2.92
C PHE A 34 -21.29 17.08 -4.33
N GLU A 35 -20.97 17.91 -5.33
CA GLU A 35 -20.61 17.39 -6.64
C GLU A 35 -19.22 16.78 -6.56
N GLY A 36 -19.19 15.44 -6.42
CA GLY A 36 -17.97 14.67 -6.57
C GLY A 36 -17.33 14.87 -7.95
N PRO A 37 -16.07 14.43 -8.13
CA PRO A 37 -15.43 14.50 -9.43
C PRO A 37 -16.24 13.74 -10.50
N SER A 38 -16.23 14.23 -11.74
CA SER A 38 -16.97 13.59 -12.82
C SER A 38 -16.35 12.24 -13.23
N GLU A 39 -17.12 11.40 -13.93
CA GLU A 39 -16.59 10.15 -14.46
C GLU A 39 -15.46 10.39 -15.49
N GLU A 40 -15.52 11.49 -16.25
CA GLU A 40 -14.42 11.89 -17.15
C GLU A 40 -13.14 12.20 -16.38
N TYR A 41 -13.25 12.80 -15.19
CA TYR A 41 -12.09 13.01 -14.33
C TYR A 41 -11.50 11.66 -13.88
N TYR A 42 -12.32 10.75 -13.37
CA TYR A 42 -11.82 9.46 -12.90
C TYR A 42 -11.29 8.58 -14.04
N ALA A 43 -11.89 8.63 -15.22
CA ALA A 43 -11.36 7.98 -16.42
C ALA A 43 -9.98 8.54 -16.81
N ALA A 44 -9.80 9.86 -16.76
CA ALA A 44 -8.50 10.50 -17.00
C ALA A 44 -7.47 10.13 -15.92
N LEU A 45 -7.88 10.04 -14.66
CA LEU A 45 -7.02 9.59 -13.56
C LEU A 45 -6.53 8.15 -13.77
N ARG A 46 -7.44 7.23 -14.10
CA ARG A 46 -7.09 5.84 -14.40
C ARG A 46 -6.20 5.72 -15.64
N ALA A 47 -6.41 6.57 -16.65
CA ALA A 47 -5.53 6.63 -17.82
C ALA A 47 -4.12 7.15 -17.46
N TYR A 48 -4.04 8.18 -16.61
CA TYR A 48 -2.77 8.68 -16.07
C TYR A 48 -2.01 7.58 -15.33
N LYS A 49 -2.65 6.86 -14.40
CA LYS A 49 -2.02 5.77 -13.61
C LYS A 49 -1.47 4.63 -14.47
N LYS A 50 -2.10 4.36 -15.62
CA LYS A 50 -1.64 3.38 -16.62
C LYS A 50 -0.48 3.88 -17.50
N SER A 51 -0.21 5.18 -17.53
CA SER A 51 0.86 5.75 -18.35
C SER A 51 2.24 5.49 -17.76
N ASP A 52 3.29 5.63 -18.58
CA ASP A 52 4.68 5.58 -18.12
C ASP A 52 5.04 6.90 -17.40
N HIS A 53 5.17 6.84 -16.07
CA HIS A 53 5.54 7.99 -15.23
C HIS A 53 6.16 7.52 -13.90
N PRO A 54 6.92 8.39 -13.20
CA PRO A 54 7.37 8.12 -11.84
C PRO A 54 6.20 7.98 -10.87
N LYS A 55 6.16 6.86 -10.16
CA LYS A 55 5.08 6.46 -9.27
C LYS A 55 5.12 7.19 -7.93
N ALA A 56 3.94 7.43 -7.36
CA ALA A 56 3.79 7.70 -5.94
C ALA A 56 3.37 6.45 -5.18
N PHE A 57 4.08 6.21 -4.10
CA PHE A 57 3.90 5.07 -3.21
C PHE A 57 3.68 5.53 -1.76
N GLY A 58 3.09 4.68 -0.92
CA GLY A 58 3.17 4.84 0.52
C GLY A 58 2.74 3.60 1.30
N TRP A 59 3.26 3.47 2.52
CA TRP A 59 2.71 2.52 3.49
C TRP A 59 1.62 3.23 4.30
N PHE A 60 0.41 2.72 4.22
CA PHE A 60 -0.76 3.30 4.89
C PHE A 60 -1.15 2.45 6.09
N GLY A 61 -1.02 3.03 7.28
CA GLY A 61 -1.41 2.43 8.54
C GLY A 61 -2.81 2.81 9.00
N ASN A 62 -3.27 2.17 10.07
CA ASN A 62 -4.51 2.54 10.78
C ASN A 62 -5.77 2.55 9.89
N TRP A 63 -5.82 1.69 8.87
CA TRP A 63 -6.97 1.64 7.97
C TRP A 63 -8.22 1.09 8.67
N THR A 64 -9.29 1.88 8.68
CA THR A 64 -10.62 1.48 9.17
C THR A 64 -11.70 1.53 8.09
N GLY A 65 -11.52 2.37 7.07
CA GLY A 65 -12.53 2.62 6.04
C GLY A 65 -13.80 3.34 6.54
N GLU A 66 -13.78 3.83 7.79
CA GLU A 66 -14.90 4.49 8.46
C GLU A 66 -14.41 5.66 9.32
N GLY A 67 -15.29 6.65 9.53
CA GLY A 67 -15.03 7.77 10.43
C GLY A 67 -15.66 9.07 9.93
N ALA A 68 -15.71 10.08 10.80
CA ALA A 68 -16.14 11.43 10.43
C ALA A 68 -15.09 12.20 9.60
N SER A 69 -13.86 11.69 9.54
CA SER A 69 -12.73 12.19 8.75
C SER A 69 -12.20 11.08 7.86
N LEU A 70 -11.60 11.42 6.72
CA LEU A 70 -11.01 10.46 5.79
C LEU A 70 -9.58 10.03 6.17
N VAL A 71 -9.06 10.46 7.32
CA VAL A 71 -7.68 10.14 7.77
C VAL A 71 -7.40 8.63 7.83
N ASN A 72 -8.39 7.81 8.20
CA ASN A 72 -8.27 6.35 8.28
C ASN A 72 -8.94 5.62 7.09
N SER A 73 -9.26 6.34 6.02
CA SER A 73 -9.88 5.80 4.80
C SER A 73 -8.93 5.92 3.61
N MET A 74 -8.83 4.85 2.83
CA MET A 74 -8.08 4.84 1.57
C MET A 74 -8.62 5.88 0.58
N ALA A 75 -9.92 6.17 0.61
CA ALA A 75 -10.53 7.22 -0.20
C ALA A 75 -9.92 8.61 0.08
N GLY A 76 -9.42 8.84 1.29
CA GLY A 76 -8.73 10.08 1.69
C GLY A 76 -7.32 10.25 1.15
N ILE A 77 -6.69 9.18 0.65
CA ILE A 77 -5.36 9.23 0.04
C ILE A 77 -5.41 10.07 -1.25
N PRO A 78 -4.39 10.88 -1.58
CA PRO A 78 -4.42 11.69 -2.80
C PRO A 78 -4.67 10.85 -4.05
N ASP A 79 -5.54 11.33 -4.93
CA ASP A 79 -5.96 10.60 -6.13
C ASP A 79 -4.79 10.16 -7.00
N SER A 80 -3.72 10.94 -7.05
CA SER A 80 -2.52 10.69 -7.85
C SER A 80 -1.53 9.69 -7.23
N VAL A 81 -1.82 9.10 -6.07
CA VAL A 81 -1.02 7.98 -5.53
C VAL A 81 -1.32 6.71 -6.34
N ASP A 82 -0.28 6.01 -6.75
CA ASP A 82 -0.37 4.85 -7.65
C ASP A 82 -0.54 3.55 -6.88
N VAL A 83 0.31 3.32 -5.87
CA VAL A 83 0.40 2.07 -5.12
C VAL A 83 0.46 2.36 -3.63
N VAL A 84 -0.26 1.58 -2.84
CA VAL A 84 -0.27 1.68 -1.38
C VAL A 84 -0.04 0.29 -0.79
N SER A 85 0.98 0.15 0.05
CA SER A 85 1.16 -1.04 0.87
C SER A 85 0.40 -0.90 2.17
N ILE A 86 -0.43 -1.90 2.49
CA ILE A 86 -1.29 -1.89 3.68
C ILE A 86 -0.44 -2.26 4.90
N TRP A 87 -0.12 -1.28 5.73
CA TRP A 87 0.71 -1.49 6.92
C TRP A 87 -0.15 -1.92 8.11
N GLY A 88 -0.20 -3.23 8.34
CA GLY A 88 -1.09 -3.85 9.33
C GLY A 88 -2.56 -3.86 8.91
N ASN A 89 -3.43 -4.53 9.67
CA ASN A 89 -4.87 -4.64 9.38
C ASN A 89 -5.23 -5.13 7.96
N TRP A 90 -4.35 -5.91 7.32
CA TRP A 90 -4.58 -6.54 6.01
C TRP A 90 -5.44 -7.81 6.11
N SER A 91 -5.67 -8.34 7.31
CA SER A 91 -6.49 -9.54 7.53
C SER A 91 -7.82 -9.19 8.18
N ASN A 92 -8.80 -10.08 8.02
CA ASN A 92 -10.12 -9.99 8.66
C ASN A 92 -10.84 -8.65 8.40
N ILE A 93 -10.70 -8.11 7.20
CA ILE A 93 -11.25 -6.79 6.86
C ILE A 93 -12.78 -6.72 6.97
N THR A 94 -13.27 -5.58 7.47
CA THR A 94 -14.69 -5.27 7.63
C THR A 94 -15.37 -5.01 6.28
N GLU A 95 -16.71 -4.97 6.26
CA GLU A 95 -17.46 -4.60 5.06
C GLU A 95 -17.19 -3.15 4.62
N ALA A 96 -16.90 -2.23 5.54
CA ALA A 96 -16.53 -0.87 5.18
C ALA A 96 -15.15 -0.79 4.55
N GLN A 97 -14.16 -1.49 5.11
CA GLN A 97 -12.84 -1.65 4.48
C GLN A 97 -12.97 -2.23 3.06
N LYS A 98 -13.78 -3.28 2.86
CA LYS A 98 -14.02 -3.83 1.51
C LYS A 98 -14.59 -2.80 0.52
N LYS A 99 -15.53 -1.96 0.97
CA LYS A 99 -16.14 -0.91 0.13
C LYS A 99 -15.14 0.20 -0.20
N ASP A 100 -14.37 0.64 0.80
CA ASP A 100 -13.33 1.66 0.67
C ASP A 100 -12.23 1.22 -0.32
N LEU A 101 -11.74 -0.02 -0.16
CA LEU A 101 -10.79 -0.66 -1.08
C LEU A 101 -11.34 -0.70 -2.51
N LYS A 102 -12.55 -1.26 -2.68
CA LYS A 102 -13.17 -1.43 -3.99
C LYS A 102 -13.38 -0.10 -4.71
N PHE A 103 -13.83 0.93 -3.99
CA PHE A 103 -13.96 2.29 -4.54
C PHE A 103 -12.62 2.82 -5.04
N CYS A 104 -11.56 2.70 -4.24
CA CYS A 104 -10.24 3.19 -4.63
C CYS A 104 -9.64 2.42 -5.82
N GLN A 105 -9.87 1.11 -5.91
CA GLN A 105 -9.44 0.29 -7.04
C GLN A 105 -10.21 0.61 -8.32
N GLU A 106 -11.54 0.59 -8.28
CA GLU A 106 -12.37 0.69 -9.48
C GLU A 106 -12.55 2.13 -9.96
N VAL A 107 -12.70 3.08 -9.03
CA VAL A 107 -12.97 4.48 -9.37
C VAL A 107 -11.65 5.26 -9.50
N LYS A 108 -10.81 5.24 -8.46
CA LYS A 108 -9.55 6.01 -8.44
C LYS A 108 -8.41 5.32 -9.19
N GLY A 109 -8.46 4.01 -9.38
CA GLY A 109 -7.38 3.22 -9.98
C GLY A 109 -6.13 3.08 -9.11
N THR A 110 -6.22 3.35 -7.81
CA THR A 110 -5.11 3.10 -6.86
C THR A 110 -5.00 1.60 -6.61
N ARG A 111 -3.77 1.10 -6.55
CA ARG A 111 -3.49 -0.32 -6.31
C ARG A 111 -3.05 -0.53 -4.87
N PHE A 112 -3.49 -1.63 -4.26
CA PHE A 112 -3.23 -1.93 -2.86
C PHE A 112 -2.57 -3.30 -2.68
N THR A 113 -1.41 -3.33 -2.04
CA THR A 113 -0.63 -4.55 -1.77
C THR A 113 -0.78 -4.96 -0.30
N MET A 114 -0.93 -6.26 -0.07
CA MET A 114 -0.72 -6.82 1.26
C MET A 114 0.77 -6.72 1.58
N CYS A 115 1.12 -6.30 2.80
CA CYS A 115 2.49 -6.01 3.20
C CYS A 115 2.77 -6.55 4.60
N PHE A 116 3.90 -7.24 4.76
CA PHE A 116 4.47 -7.57 6.06
C PHE A 116 5.91 -8.09 5.92
N ILE A 117 6.68 -7.98 7.00
CA ILE A 117 8.03 -8.53 7.12
C ILE A 117 8.02 -10.04 6.88
N ILE A 118 8.81 -10.51 5.93
CA ILE A 118 9.10 -11.94 5.75
C ILE A 118 10.34 -12.31 6.56
N THR A 119 10.27 -13.45 7.25
CA THR A 119 11.41 -14.04 7.95
C THR A 119 11.51 -15.53 7.67
N SER A 120 10.52 -16.28 8.14
CA SER A 120 10.44 -17.73 8.04
C SER A 120 9.15 -18.16 7.35
N VAL A 121 9.12 -19.43 6.93
CA VAL A 121 7.89 -20.10 6.53
C VAL A 121 6.85 -19.95 7.63
N GLY A 122 5.67 -19.47 7.25
CA GLY A 122 4.54 -19.30 8.15
C GLY A 122 4.42 -17.94 8.83
N THR A 123 5.40 -17.04 8.65
CA THR A 123 5.32 -15.67 9.19
C THR A 123 3.99 -15.00 8.81
N GLN A 124 3.29 -14.44 9.80
CA GLN A 124 2.01 -13.71 9.69
C GLN A 124 0.77 -14.49 9.19
N VAL A 125 0.94 -15.60 8.46
CA VAL A 125 -0.18 -16.35 7.87
C VAL A 125 -0.41 -17.72 8.52
N THR A 126 0.43 -18.13 9.48
CA THR A 126 0.13 -19.31 10.30
C THR A 126 -1.19 -19.09 11.05
N PRO A 127 -2.16 -20.01 10.96
CA PRO A 127 -3.43 -19.86 11.65
C PRO A 127 -3.25 -19.73 13.17
N GLN A 128 -3.96 -18.78 13.79
CA GLN A 128 -3.82 -18.49 15.23
C GLN A 128 -4.02 -19.73 16.12
N HIS A 129 -4.93 -20.64 15.75
CA HIS A 129 -5.18 -21.86 16.51
C HIS A 129 -3.97 -22.81 16.62
N ILE A 130 -2.98 -22.70 15.71
CA ILE A 130 -1.72 -23.44 15.81
C ILE A 130 -0.88 -22.90 16.98
N TYR A 131 -0.81 -21.58 17.13
CA TYR A 131 -0.12 -20.94 18.26
C TYR A 131 -0.85 -21.13 19.59
N ASP A 132 -2.18 -21.17 19.58
CA ASP A 132 -2.97 -21.25 20.81
C ASP A 132 -3.06 -22.68 21.34
N ASN A 133 -3.06 -23.69 20.47
CA ASN A 133 -3.39 -25.08 20.83
C ASN A 133 -2.24 -26.09 20.71
N TRP A 134 -1.02 -25.65 20.38
CA TRP A 134 0.14 -26.54 20.13
C TRP A 134 0.35 -27.61 21.22
N GLU A 135 0.21 -27.26 22.50
CA GLU A 135 0.39 -28.20 23.61
C GLU A 135 -0.70 -29.28 23.61
N SER A 136 -1.95 -28.89 23.37
CA SER A 136 -3.08 -29.83 23.27
C SER A 136 -3.02 -30.70 22.02
N MET A 137 -2.32 -30.24 20.97
CA MET A 137 -2.02 -31.00 19.76
C MET A 137 -0.85 -31.98 19.95
N GLY A 138 -0.14 -31.92 21.09
CA GLY A 138 0.92 -32.85 21.44
C GLY A 138 2.33 -32.44 21.01
N PHE A 139 2.54 -31.17 20.60
CA PHE A 139 3.87 -30.66 20.25
C PHE A 139 4.65 -30.22 21.49
N ALA A 140 5.98 -30.25 21.43
CA ALA A 140 6.85 -29.80 22.52
C ALA A 140 7.08 -28.28 22.51
N SER A 141 6.75 -27.58 21.41
CA SER A 141 6.81 -26.13 21.32
C SER A 141 5.88 -25.57 20.24
N GLN A 142 5.60 -24.27 20.29
CA GLN A 142 4.90 -23.56 19.21
C GLN A 142 5.63 -23.70 17.87
N GLN A 143 6.96 -23.59 17.85
CA GLN A 143 7.73 -23.67 16.60
C GLN A 143 7.63 -25.05 15.95
N GLU A 144 7.57 -26.11 16.75
CA GLU A 144 7.36 -27.48 16.24
C GLU A 144 5.98 -27.61 15.59
N ALA A 145 4.93 -27.07 16.21
CA ALA A 145 3.59 -27.05 15.63
C ALA A 145 3.51 -26.24 14.33
N VAL A 146 4.23 -25.11 14.26
CA VAL A 146 4.36 -24.30 13.03
C VAL A 146 5.08 -25.10 11.94
N ASN A 147 6.20 -25.73 12.28
CA ASN A 147 6.97 -26.54 11.33
C ASN A 147 6.13 -27.70 10.81
N ASP A 148 5.43 -28.44 11.67
CA ASP A 148 4.53 -29.52 11.27
C ASP A 148 3.41 -29.02 10.35
N PHE A 149 2.74 -27.93 10.73
CA PHE A 149 1.67 -27.34 9.93
C PHE A 149 2.14 -26.97 8.52
N TRP A 150 3.33 -26.37 8.41
CA TRP A 150 3.90 -25.99 7.11
C TRP A 150 4.69 -27.10 6.42
N GLY A 151 4.88 -28.26 7.05
CA GLY A 151 5.72 -29.33 6.54
C GLY A 151 7.21 -28.96 6.47
N TRP A 152 7.69 -28.04 7.32
CA TRP A 152 9.11 -27.74 7.41
C TRP A 152 9.85 -28.93 8.04
N PRO A 153 10.83 -29.53 7.33
CA PRO A 153 11.49 -30.74 7.81
C PRO A 153 12.42 -30.45 9.00
N SER A 154 12.59 -31.44 9.88
CA SER A 154 13.60 -31.39 10.94
C SER A 154 15.03 -31.57 10.42
N ASP A 155 15.20 -32.28 9.30
CA ASP A 155 16.44 -32.40 8.55
C ASP A 155 16.38 -31.49 7.32
N GLU A 156 16.95 -30.29 7.43
CA GLU A 156 16.99 -29.32 6.32
C GLU A 156 17.92 -29.73 5.16
N SER A 157 18.63 -30.86 5.26
CA SER A 157 19.33 -31.45 4.11
C SER A 157 18.36 -32.08 3.09
N ASP A 158 17.12 -32.37 3.51
CA ASP A 158 16.01 -32.71 2.62
C ASP A 158 15.52 -31.45 1.89
N LYS A 159 16.21 -31.13 0.80
CA LYS A 159 15.92 -29.95 -0.03
C LYS A 159 14.53 -30.01 -0.66
N GLU A 160 14.01 -31.20 -0.96
CA GLU A 160 12.68 -31.35 -1.56
C GLU A 160 11.58 -31.00 -0.55
N ALA A 161 11.71 -31.45 0.70
CA ALA A 161 10.78 -31.10 1.77
C ALA A 161 10.86 -29.60 2.14
N VAL A 162 12.06 -29.03 2.22
CA VAL A 162 12.25 -27.58 2.43
C VAL A 162 11.55 -26.77 1.34
N GLU A 163 11.81 -27.10 0.06
CA GLU A 163 11.19 -26.43 -1.08
C GLU A 163 9.65 -26.56 -1.06
N ALA A 164 9.13 -27.76 -0.80
CA ALA A 164 7.69 -27.99 -0.71
C ALA A 164 7.02 -27.12 0.37
N SER A 165 7.68 -26.96 1.53
CA SER A 165 7.19 -26.12 2.62
C SER A 165 7.17 -24.63 2.25
N ILE A 166 8.23 -24.12 1.63
CA ILE A 166 8.32 -22.73 1.15
C ILE A 166 7.22 -22.45 0.12
N ARG A 167 7.04 -23.35 -0.86
CA ARG A 167 6.02 -23.20 -1.90
C ARG A 167 4.60 -23.28 -1.33
N LYS A 168 4.36 -24.11 -0.32
CA LYS A 168 3.08 -24.17 0.40
C LYS A 168 2.77 -22.83 1.06
N TYR A 169 3.75 -22.21 1.71
CA TYR A 169 3.60 -20.90 2.36
C TYR A 169 3.37 -19.77 1.35
N ALA A 170 4.11 -19.72 0.25
CA ALA A 170 3.88 -18.77 -0.84
C ALA A 170 2.46 -18.86 -1.42
N ASN A 171 1.94 -20.08 -1.62
CA ASN A 171 0.57 -20.27 -2.10
C ASN A 171 -0.48 -19.81 -1.08
N ALA A 172 -0.26 -19.98 0.22
CA ALA A 172 -1.18 -19.47 1.25
C ALA A 172 -1.26 -17.93 1.28
N ILE A 173 -0.14 -17.25 1.01
CA ILE A 173 -0.10 -15.80 0.79
C ILE A 173 -0.93 -15.44 -0.45
N ALA A 174 -0.77 -16.18 -1.55
CA ALA A 174 -1.53 -15.94 -2.76
C ALA A 174 -3.04 -16.11 -2.57
N ASP A 175 -3.45 -17.16 -1.85
CA ASP A 175 -4.84 -17.41 -1.48
C ASP A 175 -5.42 -16.27 -0.63
N THR A 176 -4.64 -15.74 0.30
CA THR A 176 -5.04 -14.61 1.15
C THR A 176 -5.27 -13.34 0.35
N ILE A 177 -4.34 -13.01 -0.55
CA ILE A 177 -4.48 -11.86 -1.47
C ILE A 177 -5.72 -12.01 -2.36
N ASN A 178 -5.97 -13.21 -2.87
CA ASN A 178 -7.14 -13.49 -3.70
C ASN A 178 -8.45 -13.41 -2.90
N LYS A 179 -8.47 -13.92 -1.67
CA LYS A 179 -9.62 -13.84 -0.76
C LYS A 179 -10.06 -12.41 -0.49
N TYR A 180 -9.10 -11.50 -0.26
CA TYR A 180 -9.40 -10.10 0.07
C TYR A 180 -9.43 -9.16 -1.13
N GLY A 181 -9.05 -9.65 -2.32
CA GLY A 181 -9.08 -8.85 -3.55
C GLY A 181 -7.97 -7.81 -3.64
N TYR A 182 -6.83 -8.03 -2.98
CA TYR A 182 -5.68 -7.14 -3.08
C TYR A 182 -5.00 -7.23 -4.45
N ASP A 183 -4.33 -6.15 -4.83
CA ASP A 183 -3.70 -5.98 -6.14
C ASP A 183 -2.31 -6.62 -6.24
N GLY A 184 -1.78 -7.16 -5.14
CA GLY A 184 -0.46 -7.77 -5.11
C GLY A 184 0.10 -7.99 -3.71
N PHE A 185 1.39 -8.30 -3.66
CA PHE A 185 2.17 -8.49 -2.44
C PHE A 185 3.38 -7.57 -2.40
N ASP A 186 3.64 -6.99 -1.23
CA ASP A 186 4.85 -6.26 -0.89
C ASP A 186 5.63 -7.07 0.15
N ILE A 187 6.81 -7.54 -0.26
CA ILE A 187 7.71 -8.32 0.59
C ILE A 187 8.63 -7.34 1.32
N ASP A 188 8.35 -7.11 2.61
CA ASP A 188 9.26 -6.37 3.48
C ASP A 188 10.44 -7.30 3.84
N TYR A 189 11.58 -7.05 3.21
CA TYR A 189 12.78 -7.90 3.26
C TYR A 189 13.95 -7.16 3.91
N GLU A 190 14.15 -7.40 5.21
CA GLU A 190 15.17 -6.71 6.01
C GLU A 190 16.09 -7.68 6.81
N PRO A 191 16.81 -8.60 6.13
CA PRO A 191 17.62 -9.62 6.80
C PRO A 191 18.75 -9.07 7.68
N ASN A 192 19.15 -7.79 7.51
CA ASN A 192 20.19 -7.15 8.32
C ASN A 192 19.63 -6.24 9.43
N TYR A 193 18.31 -6.09 9.57
CA TYR A 193 17.66 -5.30 10.62
C TYR A 193 16.95 -6.17 11.68
N GLY A 194 17.50 -7.35 11.96
CA GLY A 194 17.02 -8.25 13.03
C GLY A 194 15.97 -9.26 12.60
N ASN A 195 15.49 -9.17 11.37
CA ASN A 195 14.49 -10.07 10.80
C ASN A 195 15.18 -11.33 10.22
N LYS A 196 15.60 -12.23 11.11
CA LYS A 196 16.22 -13.52 10.77
C LYS A 196 15.19 -14.61 10.60
N GLY A 197 15.47 -15.58 9.73
CA GLY A 197 14.53 -16.66 9.47
C GLY A 197 14.89 -17.56 8.31
N ASN A 198 14.22 -18.70 8.26
CA ASN A 198 14.57 -19.80 7.37
C ASN A 198 14.28 -19.56 5.87
N ILE A 199 13.65 -18.44 5.52
CA ILE A 199 13.53 -17.96 4.13
C ILE A 199 14.62 -16.92 3.84
N VAL A 200 14.72 -15.88 4.69
CA VAL A 200 15.51 -14.68 4.38
C VAL A 200 17.01 -14.80 4.65
N ASP A 201 17.43 -15.85 5.37
CA ASP A 201 18.85 -16.11 5.62
C ASP A 201 19.54 -16.90 4.49
N ASP A 202 18.81 -17.29 3.45
CA ASP A 202 19.32 -18.10 2.33
C ASP A 202 18.74 -17.62 0.98
N ASP A 203 19.60 -17.16 0.08
CA ASP A 203 19.19 -16.61 -1.22
C ASP A 203 18.47 -17.66 -2.11
N ASP A 204 18.80 -18.94 -2.01
CA ASP A 204 18.12 -20.00 -2.78
C ASP A 204 16.71 -20.24 -2.26
N ARG A 205 16.52 -20.22 -0.93
CA ARG A 205 15.19 -20.32 -0.31
C ARG A 205 14.33 -19.10 -0.60
N MET A 206 14.93 -17.91 -0.54
CA MET A 206 14.26 -16.67 -0.96
C MET A 206 13.86 -16.74 -2.44
N PHE A 207 14.72 -17.26 -3.32
CA PHE A 207 14.36 -17.47 -4.72
C PHE A 207 13.18 -18.44 -4.88
N ILE A 208 13.17 -19.60 -4.19
CA ILE A 208 12.05 -20.55 -4.26
C ILE A 208 10.73 -19.86 -3.87
N PHE A 209 10.76 -19.04 -2.82
CA PHE A 209 9.62 -18.28 -2.35
C PHE A 209 9.12 -17.30 -3.43
N VAL A 210 10.03 -16.49 -3.99
CA VAL A 210 9.72 -15.51 -5.05
C VAL A 210 9.26 -16.19 -6.34
N ASP A 211 9.88 -17.31 -6.71
CA ASP A 211 9.51 -18.09 -7.90
C ASP A 211 8.06 -18.61 -7.80
N GLU A 212 7.66 -19.12 -6.64
CA GLU A 212 6.28 -19.55 -6.42
C GLU A 212 5.29 -18.39 -6.44
N LEU A 213 5.60 -17.28 -5.76
CA LEU A 213 4.80 -16.05 -5.83
C LEU A 213 4.71 -15.52 -7.26
N GLY A 214 5.78 -15.65 -8.05
CA GLY A 214 5.90 -15.27 -9.44
C GLY A 214 4.92 -15.95 -10.39
N LYS A 215 4.28 -17.04 -9.96
CA LYS A 215 3.18 -17.68 -10.71
C LYS A 215 1.86 -16.91 -10.59
N HIS A 216 1.72 -16.09 -9.55
CA HIS A 216 0.50 -15.36 -9.22
C HIS A 216 0.65 -13.84 -9.36
N PHE A 217 1.85 -13.33 -9.11
CA PHE A 217 2.17 -11.91 -8.99
C PHE A 217 3.40 -11.52 -9.81
N GLY A 218 3.54 -10.24 -10.11
CA GLY A 218 4.69 -9.70 -10.79
C GLY A 218 4.69 -9.92 -12.30
N PRO A 219 5.69 -9.39 -13.02
CA PRO A 219 5.76 -9.45 -14.47
C PRO A 219 5.80 -10.87 -15.05
N LYS A 220 6.33 -11.83 -14.29
CA LYS A 220 6.43 -13.25 -14.69
C LYS A 220 5.08 -13.98 -14.69
N SER A 221 4.12 -13.52 -13.90
CA SER A 221 2.82 -14.18 -13.75
C SER A 221 1.87 -13.91 -14.91
N GLY A 222 1.98 -12.74 -15.56
CA GLY A 222 1.03 -12.27 -16.57
C GLY A 222 -0.38 -11.96 -16.02
N THR A 223 -0.59 -11.97 -14.70
CA THR A 223 -1.91 -11.70 -14.08
C THR A 223 -2.22 -10.20 -13.97
N GLY A 224 -1.17 -9.37 -14.06
CA GLY A 224 -1.23 -7.94 -13.82
C GLY A 224 -1.17 -7.56 -12.34
N LYS A 225 -1.23 -8.51 -11.39
CA LYS A 225 -1.05 -8.26 -9.95
C LYS A 225 0.41 -7.94 -9.61
N LEU A 226 0.64 -7.07 -8.64
CA LEU A 226 1.97 -6.59 -8.28
C LEU A 226 2.74 -7.61 -7.44
N LEU A 227 4.02 -7.77 -7.74
CA LEU A 227 4.99 -8.32 -6.80
C LEU A 227 6.04 -7.25 -6.52
N ILE A 228 6.11 -6.81 -5.28
CA ILE A 228 7.00 -5.74 -4.82
C ILE A 228 7.90 -6.32 -3.74
N ILE A 229 9.12 -5.79 -3.65
CA ILE A 229 10.02 -6.03 -2.54
C ILE A 229 10.54 -4.70 -2.01
N ASP A 230 10.47 -4.56 -0.69
CA ASP A 230 10.96 -3.41 0.04
C ASP A 230 12.05 -3.75 1.06
N GLY A 231 12.65 -2.73 1.65
CA GLY A 231 13.74 -2.87 2.61
C GLY A 231 15.11 -2.99 1.92
N GLU A 232 15.66 -4.21 1.91
CA GLU A 232 17.03 -4.52 1.47
C GLU A 232 17.13 -5.49 0.28
N PRO A 233 16.42 -5.29 -0.85
CA PRO A 233 16.52 -6.19 -2.00
C PRO A 233 17.94 -6.31 -2.56
N GLN A 234 18.82 -5.32 -2.34
CA GLN A 234 20.24 -5.39 -2.70
C GLN A 234 21.02 -6.50 -1.96
N SER A 235 20.47 -7.07 -0.89
CA SER A 235 21.10 -8.12 -0.09
C SER A 235 21.02 -9.51 -0.73
N ILE A 236 20.17 -9.73 -1.72
CA ILE A 236 20.03 -11.00 -2.46
C ILE A 236 21.12 -11.09 -3.54
N LYS A 237 22.37 -11.35 -3.11
CA LYS A 237 23.56 -11.19 -3.96
C LYS A 237 23.85 -12.42 -4.81
N ASN A 238 23.49 -13.61 -4.33
CA ASN A 238 23.81 -14.86 -4.99
C ASN A 238 22.72 -15.32 -5.95
N ARG A 239 21.54 -14.69 -5.90
CA ARG A 239 20.38 -14.97 -6.77
C ARG A 239 19.82 -13.71 -7.43
N PRO A 240 20.61 -12.97 -8.23
CA PRO A 240 20.13 -11.76 -8.90
C PRO A 240 18.96 -12.05 -9.86
N ASP A 241 18.80 -13.31 -10.29
CA ASP A 241 17.68 -13.79 -11.09
C ASP A 241 16.30 -13.69 -10.42
N VAL A 242 16.22 -13.33 -9.12
CA VAL A 242 14.94 -12.89 -8.50
C VAL A 242 14.47 -11.54 -9.04
N GLY A 243 15.38 -10.65 -9.46
CA GLY A 243 15.06 -9.28 -9.84
C GLY A 243 13.93 -9.16 -10.89
N PRO A 244 13.96 -9.94 -11.99
CA PRO A 244 12.91 -9.93 -13.02
C PRO A 244 11.50 -10.35 -12.57
N TYR A 245 11.32 -10.84 -11.34
CA TYR A 245 10.01 -11.19 -10.79
C TYR A 245 9.28 -9.99 -10.18
N PHE A 246 10.00 -8.90 -9.86
CA PHE A 246 9.43 -7.73 -9.19
C PHE A 246 9.00 -6.64 -10.16
N ASP A 247 7.88 -5.99 -9.86
CA ASP A 247 7.45 -4.76 -10.54
C ASP A 247 8.22 -3.54 -10.05
N TYR A 248 8.53 -3.48 -8.74
CA TYR A 248 9.21 -2.36 -8.10
C TYR A 248 10.18 -2.81 -7.01
N PHE A 249 11.28 -2.06 -6.87
CA PHE A 249 12.13 -2.08 -5.68
C PHE A 249 11.79 -0.85 -4.84
N ILE A 250 11.24 -1.04 -3.64
CA ILE A 250 10.89 0.07 -2.74
C ILE A 250 11.97 0.21 -1.68
N ILE A 251 12.74 1.29 -1.76
CA ILE A 251 13.92 1.47 -0.92
C ILE A 251 13.61 2.44 0.20
N GLN A 252 13.73 1.92 1.43
CA GLN A 252 13.66 2.67 2.67
C GLN A 252 14.87 3.60 2.81
N ALA A 253 14.83 4.70 2.06
CA ALA A 253 15.89 5.69 1.96
C ALA A 253 15.79 6.74 3.07
N TYR A 254 15.48 6.31 4.30
CA TYR A 254 15.15 7.20 5.40
C TYR A 254 16.31 8.15 5.75
N LYS A 255 16.01 9.44 5.86
CA LYS A 255 16.99 10.50 6.20
C LYS A 255 18.24 10.48 5.30
N PRO A 256 18.11 10.53 3.95
CA PRO A 256 19.24 10.30 3.05
C PRO A 256 20.24 11.47 3.04
N GLY A 257 19.79 12.68 3.38
CA GLY A 257 20.59 13.90 3.49
C GLY A 257 21.02 14.53 2.16
N ASN A 258 21.23 13.77 1.09
CA ASN A 258 21.65 14.28 -0.22
C ASN A 258 21.50 13.26 -1.37
N ASP A 259 21.71 13.72 -2.60
CA ASP A 259 21.68 12.92 -3.83
C ASP A 259 22.67 11.75 -3.80
N ASN A 260 23.86 11.94 -3.23
CA ASN A 260 24.91 10.92 -3.20
C ASN A 260 24.50 9.70 -2.35
N ASN A 261 23.68 9.87 -1.31
CA ASN A 261 23.10 8.73 -0.58
C ASN A 261 22.17 7.90 -1.49
N LEU A 262 21.32 8.57 -2.27
CA LEU A 262 20.38 7.93 -3.20
C LEU A 262 21.12 7.23 -4.36
N ASP A 263 22.12 7.90 -4.95
CA ASP A 263 22.99 7.32 -5.99
C ASP A 263 23.75 6.09 -5.47
N LYS A 264 24.17 6.06 -4.20
CA LYS A 264 24.79 4.88 -3.60
C LYS A 264 23.82 3.72 -3.41
N ARG A 265 22.59 3.97 -2.96
CA ARG A 265 21.58 2.90 -2.81
C ARG A 265 21.21 2.28 -4.16
N LEU A 266 21.10 3.10 -5.20
CA LEU A 266 20.75 2.62 -6.54
C LEU A 266 21.95 2.04 -7.31
N ILE A 267 23.10 2.74 -7.32
CA ILE A 267 24.18 2.51 -8.30
C ILE A 267 25.47 2.04 -7.62
N ASP A 268 26.05 2.85 -6.74
CA ASP A 268 27.45 2.65 -6.32
C ASP A 268 27.63 1.67 -5.16
N GLY A 269 26.59 1.42 -4.39
CA GLY A 269 26.65 0.76 -3.10
C GLY A 269 27.26 1.62 -2.00
N GLY A 270 27.47 1.00 -0.83
CA GLY A 270 28.13 1.59 0.33
C GLY A 270 27.20 2.33 1.30
N VAL A 271 25.89 2.12 1.22
CA VAL A 271 24.92 2.56 2.25
C VAL A 271 24.36 1.36 3.01
N ALA A 272 23.76 0.41 2.29
CA ALA A 272 23.17 -0.81 2.87
C ALA A 272 23.65 -2.07 2.13
N GLY A 273 24.88 -2.05 1.62
CA GLY A 273 25.44 -3.08 0.74
C GLY A 273 25.75 -2.56 -0.68
N PRO A 274 25.82 -3.44 -1.70
CA PRO A 274 25.94 -3.03 -3.10
C PRO A 274 24.73 -2.18 -3.53
N GLY A 275 24.90 -1.40 -4.61
CA GLY A 275 23.76 -0.72 -5.23
C GLY A 275 22.87 -1.71 -5.97
N LEU A 276 21.58 -1.42 -6.14
CA LEU A 276 20.66 -2.29 -6.89
C LEU A 276 21.16 -2.60 -8.31
N VAL A 277 21.77 -1.64 -8.99
CA VAL A 277 22.37 -1.83 -10.32
C VAL A 277 23.54 -2.81 -10.26
N GLN A 278 24.35 -2.79 -9.19
CA GLN A 278 25.42 -3.77 -8.99
C GLN A 278 24.86 -5.16 -8.69
N THR A 279 23.78 -5.24 -7.90
CA THR A 279 23.15 -6.52 -7.55
C THR A 279 22.48 -7.17 -8.76
N TYR A 280 21.65 -6.43 -9.50
CA TYR A 280 20.76 -6.98 -10.52
C TYR A 280 21.21 -6.76 -11.98
N GLY A 281 22.28 -6.00 -12.21
CA GLY A 281 22.73 -5.60 -13.55
C GLY A 281 23.20 -6.75 -14.46
N SER A 282 23.40 -7.95 -13.92
CA SER A 282 23.73 -9.14 -14.71
C SER A 282 22.52 -9.76 -15.41
N VAL A 283 21.29 -9.48 -14.95
CA VAL A 283 20.04 -10.06 -15.47
C VAL A 283 19.01 -9.02 -15.91
N MET A 284 19.20 -7.76 -15.55
CA MET A 284 18.33 -6.64 -15.90
C MET A 284 19.15 -5.46 -16.39
N SER A 285 18.60 -4.64 -17.29
CA SER A 285 19.30 -3.43 -17.72
C SER A 285 19.32 -2.39 -16.60
N GLU A 286 20.37 -1.56 -16.58
CA GLU A 286 20.47 -0.46 -15.62
C GLU A 286 19.27 0.50 -15.70
N GLU A 287 18.76 0.75 -16.91
CA GLU A 287 17.55 1.55 -17.12
C GLU A 287 16.33 0.92 -16.45
N GLN A 288 16.13 -0.39 -16.61
CA GLN A 288 15.01 -1.11 -16.01
C GLN A 288 15.07 -1.04 -14.48
N ILE A 289 16.22 -1.34 -13.89
CA ILE A 289 16.44 -1.28 -12.43
C ILE A 289 16.15 0.14 -11.92
N THR A 290 16.64 1.16 -12.63
CA THR A 290 16.42 2.56 -12.24
C THR A 290 14.94 2.96 -12.33
N LYS A 291 14.25 2.58 -13.41
CA LYS A 291 12.83 2.90 -13.66
C LYS A 291 11.86 2.19 -12.72
N MET A 292 12.29 1.12 -12.05
CA MET A 292 11.46 0.41 -11.06
C MET A 292 11.83 0.74 -9.61
N THR A 293 12.89 1.51 -9.36
CA THR A 293 13.33 1.86 -8.01
C THR A 293 12.57 3.09 -7.49
N ILE A 294 11.86 2.92 -6.36
CA ILE A 294 11.12 3.96 -5.66
C ILE A 294 11.83 4.24 -4.33
N MET A 295 12.14 5.51 -4.04
CA MET A 295 12.79 5.92 -2.80
C MET A 295 11.77 6.44 -1.79
N THR A 296 11.80 5.96 -0.55
CA THR A 296 10.81 6.33 0.46
C THR A 296 11.42 7.03 1.67
N GLU A 297 10.65 7.94 2.27
CA GLU A 297 11.01 8.63 3.51
C GLU A 297 10.16 8.15 4.70
N ASN A 298 10.71 8.24 5.91
CA ASN A 298 10.03 7.87 7.15
C ASN A 298 9.19 9.05 7.69
N PHE A 299 7.86 8.89 7.70
CA PHE A 299 6.89 9.83 8.27
C PHE A 299 6.26 9.33 9.58
N GLU A 300 6.82 8.31 10.23
CA GLU A 300 6.34 7.81 11.53
C GLU A 300 6.33 8.92 12.60
N ALA A 301 7.35 9.79 12.57
CA ALA A 301 7.36 11.00 13.39
C ALA A 301 6.45 12.06 12.77
N VAL A 302 5.43 12.51 13.51
CA VAL A 302 4.43 13.48 13.04
C VAL A 302 5.06 14.78 12.54
N ASP A 303 6.11 15.28 13.21
CA ASP A 303 6.83 16.48 12.78
C ASP A 303 7.51 16.29 11.42
N ALA A 304 8.15 15.14 11.22
CA ALA A 304 8.72 14.77 9.93
C ALA A 304 7.64 14.65 8.84
N ALA A 305 6.49 14.04 9.15
CA ALA A 305 5.36 13.97 8.22
C ALA A 305 4.88 15.37 7.80
N MET A 306 4.61 16.24 8.78
CA MET A 306 4.13 17.60 8.54
C MET A 306 5.11 18.45 7.71
N ASP A 307 6.41 18.24 7.92
CA ASP A 307 7.48 18.98 7.24
C ASP A 307 7.84 18.44 5.85
N GLY A 308 7.44 17.21 5.51
CA GLY A 308 7.87 16.55 4.27
C GLY A 308 9.24 15.87 4.39
N GLY A 309 9.58 15.42 5.60
CA GLY A 309 10.78 14.67 5.93
C GLY A 309 11.86 15.48 6.64
N TYR A 310 13.11 15.12 6.36
CA TYR A 310 14.30 15.58 7.06
C TYR A 310 15.14 16.52 6.19
N PRO A 311 16.13 17.24 6.75
CA PRO A 311 17.00 18.11 5.96
C PRO A 311 17.67 17.37 4.80
N TYR A 312 17.66 18.00 3.63
CA TYR A 312 18.23 17.48 2.39
C TYR A 312 18.93 18.57 1.61
N THR A 313 20.12 18.28 1.10
CA THR A 313 20.86 19.16 0.20
C THR A 313 21.17 18.42 -1.09
N ASP A 314 20.67 18.93 -2.23
CA ASP A 314 20.94 18.32 -3.53
C ASP A 314 22.40 18.55 -3.97
N ARG A 315 22.83 17.88 -5.05
CA ARG A 315 24.19 18.02 -5.58
C ARG A 315 24.54 19.43 -6.10
N TYR A 316 23.55 20.31 -6.21
CA TYR A 316 23.70 21.70 -6.63
C TYR A 316 23.73 22.67 -5.44
N GLY A 317 23.62 22.17 -4.20
CA GLY A 317 23.66 22.97 -2.99
C GLY A 317 22.32 23.57 -2.57
N ASN A 318 21.20 23.17 -3.20
CA ASN A 318 19.87 23.62 -2.78
C ASN A 318 19.41 22.84 -1.54
N SER A 319 18.89 23.55 -0.54
CA SER A 319 18.36 22.96 0.69
C SER A 319 16.84 22.84 0.63
N MET A 320 16.33 21.66 1.02
CA MET A 320 14.91 21.33 1.08
C MET A 320 14.66 20.20 2.09
N LYS A 321 13.43 19.69 2.13
CA LYS A 321 13.07 18.50 2.90
C LYS A 321 13.17 17.25 2.02
N SER A 322 13.48 16.12 2.62
CA SER A 322 13.96 14.94 1.92
C SER A 322 12.95 14.32 0.97
N LEU A 323 11.64 14.36 1.22
CA LEU A 323 10.66 13.87 0.24
C LEU A 323 10.70 14.70 -1.05
N GLU A 324 10.81 16.03 -0.93
CA GLU A 324 11.02 16.92 -2.08
C GLU A 324 12.38 16.68 -2.74
N GLY A 325 13.43 16.47 -1.95
CA GLY A 325 14.77 16.11 -2.43
C GLY A 325 14.74 14.85 -3.29
N MET A 326 14.13 13.78 -2.80
CA MET A 326 13.92 12.53 -3.54
C MET A 326 13.11 12.76 -4.82
N ALA A 327 12.05 13.59 -4.77
CA ALA A 327 11.22 13.89 -5.94
C ALA A 327 12.01 14.63 -7.04
N ARG A 328 12.92 15.53 -6.66
CA ARG A 328 13.79 16.28 -7.59
C ARG A 328 14.98 15.47 -8.07
N TRP A 329 15.50 14.56 -7.25
CA TRP A 329 16.68 13.76 -7.53
C TRP A 329 16.59 13.09 -8.90
N GLN A 330 17.66 13.25 -9.68
CA GLN A 330 17.89 12.54 -10.92
C GLN A 330 19.10 11.61 -10.72
N PRO A 331 18.90 10.28 -10.84
CA PRO A 331 19.98 9.32 -10.78
C PRO A 331 21.16 9.72 -11.67
N LYS A 332 22.40 9.59 -11.16
CA LYS A 332 23.59 10.01 -11.93
C LYS A 332 23.84 9.19 -13.20
N ASN A 333 23.21 8.03 -13.36
CA ASN A 333 23.26 7.24 -14.59
C ASN A 333 22.36 7.80 -15.72
N GLY A 334 21.61 8.88 -15.44
CA GLY A 334 20.82 9.59 -16.44
C GLY A 334 19.45 8.98 -16.73
N PHE A 335 19.09 7.86 -16.10
CA PHE A 335 17.77 7.26 -16.25
C PHE A 335 16.75 7.83 -15.25
N ARG A 336 15.48 7.89 -15.68
CA ARG A 336 14.36 8.30 -14.84
C ARG A 336 14.16 7.28 -13.71
N LYS A 337 14.19 7.73 -12.45
CA LYS A 337 13.83 6.91 -11.28
C LYS A 337 12.38 6.40 -11.35
N GLY A 338 12.09 5.34 -10.62
CA GLY A 338 10.76 4.75 -10.54
C GLY A 338 9.75 5.58 -9.76
N GLY A 339 10.14 6.32 -8.74
CA GLY A 339 9.19 7.13 -7.98
C GLY A 339 9.67 7.56 -6.59
N VAL A 340 8.74 8.05 -5.77
CA VAL A 340 8.95 8.31 -4.35
C VAL A 340 7.76 7.89 -3.50
N GLY A 341 7.96 7.76 -2.18
CA GLY A 341 6.87 7.50 -1.24
C GLY A 341 7.19 7.81 0.22
N SER A 342 6.26 7.47 1.11
CA SER A 342 6.42 7.66 2.55
C SER A 342 5.90 6.48 3.38
N TYR A 343 6.61 6.17 4.47
CA TYR A 343 6.18 5.23 5.52
C TYR A 343 5.34 5.95 6.57
N HIS A 344 4.21 5.37 6.98
CA HIS A 344 3.14 6.07 7.72
C HIS A 344 2.62 7.31 6.97
N MET A 345 2.25 7.12 5.70
CA MET A 345 1.79 8.23 4.87
C MET A 345 0.60 8.96 5.47
N GLU A 346 -0.29 8.27 6.19
CA GLU A 346 -1.47 8.84 6.85
C GLU A 346 -1.12 9.88 7.91
N ALA A 347 0.09 9.83 8.48
CA ALA A 347 0.56 10.82 9.44
C ALA A 347 0.61 12.22 8.82
N GLU A 348 0.71 12.33 7.49
CA GLU A 348 0.72 13.59 6.74
C GLU A 348 -0.68 14.16 6.47
N TYR A 349 -1.74 13.36 6.64
CA TYR A 349 -3.12 13.76 6.34
C TYR A 349 -3.49 15.14 6.92
N PRO A 350 -3.12 15.50 8.19
CA PRO A 350 -3.51 16.79 8.79
C PRO A 350 -2.85 18.05 8.20
N THR A 351 -1.94 17.92 7.22
CA THR A 351 -1.39 19.08 6.52
C THR A 351 -2.50 19.87 5.80
N ASN A 352 -2.22 21.12 5.44
CA ASN A 352 -3.16 21.96 4.68
C ASN A 352 -2.52 22.46 3.37
N PRO A 353 -3.01 22.03 2.19
CA PRO A 353 -4.05 21.00 1.99
C PRO A 353 -3.60 19.61 2.49
N GLU A 354 -4.53 18.67 2.66
CA GLU A 354 -4.21 17.31 3.13
C GLU A 354 -3.19 16.63 2.20
N TYR A 355 -2.20 15.96 2.80
CA TYR A 355 -1.04 15.37 2.12
C TYR A 355 -0.25 16.38 1.26
N LYS A 356 -0.05 17.61 1.76
CA LYS A 356 0.62 18.71 1.04
C LYS A 356 1.96 18.31 0.43
N ASN A 357 2.83 17.66 1.19
CA ASN A 357 4.18 17.26 0.82
C ASN A 357 4.17 16.11 -0.19
N LEU A 358 3.35 15.08 0.01
CA LEU A 358 3.22 14.00 -0.98
C LEU A 358 2.63 14.50 -2.30
N ARG A 359 1.58 15.35 -2.25
CA ARG A 359 1.04 16.03 -3.44
C ARG A 359 2.10 16.87 -4.16
N LYS A 360 2.91 17.63 -3.40
CA LYS A 360 4.02 18.42 -3.96
C LYS A 360 5.07 17.53 -4.62
N ALA A 361 5.45 16.43 -3.99
CA ALA A 361 6.42 15.48 -4.53
C ALA A 361 5.94 14.87 -5.85
N ILE A 362 4.66 14.48 -5.92
CA ILE A 362 4.03 13.98 -7.15
C ILE A 362 4.10 15.04 -8.26
N GLN A 363 3.73 16.29 -7.96
CA GLN A 363 3.76 17.37 -8.94
C GLN A 363 5.17 17.68 -9.46
N ILE A 364 6.19 17.55 -8.61
CA ILE A 364 7.59 17.71 -9.02
C ILE A 364 7.98 16.62 -10.02
N MET A 365 7.60 15.37 -9.76
CA MET A 365 7.92 14.26 -10.65
C MET A 365 7.08 14.25 -11.93
N ASN A 366 5.83 14.71 -11.83
CA ASN A 366 4.81 14.66 -12.87
C ASN A 366 4.16 16.04 -13.08
N PRO A 367 4.85 17.00 -13.73
CA PRO A 367 4.33 18.34 -13.89
C PRO A 367 3.01 18.36 -14.69
N SER A 368 1.94 18.86 -14.06
CA SER A 368 0.63 19.10 -14.67
C SER A 368 0.28 20.59 -14.67
N THR A 369 -0.49 21.03 -15.67
CA THR A 369 -1.02 22.41 -15.76
C THR A 369 -2.22 22.65 -14.83
N LYS A 370 -2.72 21.63 -14.12
CA LYS A 370 -3.86 21.74 -13.19
C LYS A 370 -3.38 21.87 -11.72
N PRO A 371 -4.02 22.73 -10.90
CA PRO A 371 -3.56 23.04 -9.53
C PRO A 371 -3.82 21.92 -8.51
N LEU A 372 -3.00 21.91 -7.44
CA LEU A 372 -2.93 20.91 -6.36
C LEU A 372 -4.09 20.92 -5.34
N ILE A 373 -5.11 21.75 -5.55
CA ILE A 373 -6.04 22.17 -4.46
C ILE A 373 -7.30 21.29 -4.36
N LYS A 374 -7.57 20.46 -5.36
CA LYS A 374 -8.52 19.34 -5.38
C LYS A 374 -8.44 18.81 -6.81
N TYR A 375 -8.13 17.55 -7.05
CA TYR A 375 -8.68 16.33 -6.43
C TYR A 375 -7.56 15.41 -5.90
#